data_AF-A0AAV4GQJ3-F1
#
_entry.id   AF-A0AAV4GQJ3-F1
#
_cell.length_a   1.000
_cell.length_b   1.000
_cell.length_c   1.000
_cell.angle_alpha   90.00
_cell.angle_beta   90.00
_cell.angle_gamma   90.00
#
_symmetry.space_group_name_H-M   'P 1'
#
loop_
_entity.id
_entity.type
_entity.pdbx_description
1 polymer ?
#
loop_
_entity_poly.entity_id
_entity_poly.type
_entity_poly.pdbx_seq_one_letter_code
_entity_poly.pdbx_strand_id
1 'polypeptide(L)'
;MLGMFSQGSQVSDVQVADYSMRMALFKACPWAEYLTRAGWTSDGKYVYAMVLDRLQQRQAVMLIPPSSFYDYEGKGSCSPHMQCIYEETTDLWINGVLPSQVWVDERRGLVFFMAMKDSPLESH
;
A
#
# COMPACT_ATOMS: atom_id res chain seq x y z
N MET A 1 5.25 14.06 -47.12
CA MET A 1 5.20 14.53 -45.72
C MET A 1 5.69 13.37 -44.86
N LEU A 2 6.99 13.37 -44.53
CA LEU A 2 7.67 12.29 -43.81
C LEU A 2 7.36 12.36 -42.31
N GLY A 3 7.01 11.22 -41.71
CA GLY A 3 6.73 11.10 -40.28
C GLY A 3 7.98 11.29 -39.44
N MET A 4 7.89 12.14 -38.42
CA MET A 4 8.92 12.31 -37.40
C MET A 4 8.66 11.28 -36.30
N PHE A 5 9.51 10.25 -36.21
CA PHE A 5 9.58 9.40 -35.03
C PHE A 5 10.25 10.20 -33.90
N SER A 6 9.56 10.35 -32.77
CA SER A 6 10.12 10.89 -31.53
C SER A 6 11.24 9.97 -31.05
N GLN A 7 12.48 10.46 -31.01
CA GLN A 7 13.59 9.76 -30.36
C GLN A 7 13.21 9.47 -28.91
N GLY A 8 13.34 8.21 -28.49
CA GLY A 8 13.17 7.82 -27.11
C GLY A 8 14.19 8.55 -26.24
N SER A 9 13.73 9.24 -25.21
CA SER A 9 14.60 9.88 -24.23
C SER A 9 15.40 8.79 -23.50
N GLN A 10 16.71 8.73 -23.73
CA GLN A 10 17.58 7.81 -23.00
C GLN A 10 17.85 8.41 -21.62
N VAL A 11 17.44 7.72 -20.55
CA VAL A 11 17.79 8.12 -19.18
C VAL A 11 19.23 7.69 -18.92
N SER A 12 20.16 8.64 -18.91
CA SER A 12 21.54 8.44 -18.47
C SER A 12 21.70 8.87 -17.00
N ASP A 13 22.62 8.24 -16.26
CA ASP A 13 22.96 8.52 -14.85
C ASP A 13 21.88 8.22 -13.80
N VAL A 14 21.32 7.00 -13.82
CA VAL A 14 20.48 6.51 -12.72
C VAL A 14 21.35 6.20 -11.49
N GLN A 15 21.22 7.00 -10.43
CA GLN A 15 21.78 6.69 -9.12
C GLN A 15 20.77 5.83 -8.35
N VAL A 16 21.21 4.67 -7.86
CA VAL A 16 20.39 3.76 -7.06
C VAL A 16 20.80 3.90 -5.61
N ALA A 17 19.83 4.16 -4.73
CA ALA A 17 20.02 4.23 -3.29
C ALA A 17 19.00 3.34 -2.60
N ASP A 18 19.49 2.54 -1.65
CA ASP A 18 18.65 1.63 -0.86
C ASP A 18 18.23 2.29 0.45
N TYR A 19 16.92 2.30 0.70
CA TYR A 19 16.31 2.85 1.90
C TYR A 19 15.54 1.76 2.64
N SER A 20 15.41 1.90 3.96
CA SER A 20 14.69 0.93 4.79
C SER A 20 13.92 1.62 5.91
N MET A 21 12.86 0.98 6.41
CA MET A 21 12.11 1.47 7.55
C MET A 21 12.75 1.01 8.87
N ARG A 22 12.89 1.90 9.86
CA ARG A 22 13.41 1.58 11.21
C ARG A 22 12.39 0.80 11.99
N MET A 23 11.16 1.28 11.90
CA MET A 23 10.00 0.61 12.45
C MET A 23 9.40 -0.19 11.32
N ALA A 24 9.56 -1.50 11.42
CA ALA A 24 8.85 -2.42 10.55
C ALA A 24 7.35 -2.11 10.62
N LEU A 25 6.65 -2.31 9.50
CA LEU A 25 5.20 -2.16 9.40
C LEU A 25 4.48 -2.96 10.52
N PHE A 26 5.08 -4.08 10.92
CA PHE A 26 4.66 -4.92 12.04
C PHE A 26 4.53 -4.17 13.38
N LYS A 27 5.28 -3.10 13.64
CA LYS A 27 5.08 -2.32 14.88
C LYS A 27 3.78 -1.50 14.84
N ALA A 28 3.35 -1.06 13.66
CA ALA A 28 2.07 -0.39 13.47
C ALA A 28 0.91 -1.40 13.41
N CYS A 29 1.15 -2.58 12.83
CA CYS A 29 0.17 -3.67 12.74
C CYS A 29 0.76 -4.99 13.26
N PRO A 30 0.87 -5.21 14.59
CA PRO A 30 1.50 -6.41 15.16
C PRO A 30 0.77 -7.72 14.88
N TRP A 31 -0.47 -7.62 14.43
CA TRP A 31 -1.31 -8.73 14.03
C TRP A 31 -1.13 -9.10 12.55
N ALA A 32 -0.57 -8.20 11.75
CA ALA A 32 -0.44 -8.39 10.31
C ALA A 32 0.65 -9.40 10.00
N GLU A 33 0.34 -10.33 9.11
CA GLU A 33 1.27 -11.34 8.62
C GLU A 33 1.52 -11.20 7.12
N TYR A 34 0.49 -10.79 6.37
CA TYR A 34 0.56 -10.71 4.92
C TYR A 34 0.43 -9.27 4.46
N LEU A 35 1.32 -8.85 3.54
CA LEU A 35 1.17 -7.65 2.72
C LEU A 35 0.52 -8.09 1.40
N THR A 36 -0.78 -7.86 1.25
CA THR A 36 -1.54 -8.36 0.09
C THR A 36 -1.42 -7.44 -1.12
N ARG A 37 -1.30 -6.13 -0.89
CA ARG A 37 -1.03 -5.12 -1.94
C ARG A 37 -0.21 -3.96 -1.38
N ALA A 38 0.52 -3.31 -2.28
CA ALA A 38 1.12 -2.01 -2.03
C ALA A 38 1.15 -1.20 -3.33
N GLY A 39 1.27 0.12 -3.21
CA GLY A 39 1.40 1.02 -4.35
C GLY A 39 1.57 2.46 -3.88
N TRP A 40 1.50 3.39 -4.83
CA TRP A 40 1.60 4.83 -4.57
C TRP A 40 0.23 5.48 -4.62
N THR A 41 0.02 6.49 -3.79
CA THR A 41 -1.09 7.44 -4.00
C THR A 41 -0.87 8.19 -5.30
N SER A 42 -1.96 8.70 -5.87
CA SER A 42 -1.92 9.38 -7.17
C SER A 42 -1.05 10.64 -7.17
N ASP A 43 -0.91 11.28 -6.01
CA ASP A 43 -0.08 12.46 -5.77
C ASP A 43 1.38 12.12 -5.38
N GLY A 44 1.71 10.84 -5.21
CA GLY A 44 3.03 10.36 -4.79
C GLY A 44 3.42 10.71 -3.35
N LYS A 45 2.51 11.30 -2.54
CA LYS A 45 2.83 11.69 -1.16
C LYS A 45 2.91 10.50 -0.21
N TYR A 46 2.26 9.38 -0.53
CA TYR A 46 2.25 8.19 0.30
C TYR A 46 2.46 6.92 -0.52
N VAL A 47 3.10 5.95 0.10
CA VAL A 47 2.97 4.54 -0.26
C VAL A 47 1.76 4.00 0.51
N TYR A 48 0.80 3.38 -0.15
CA TYR A 48 -0.25 2.63 0.53
C TYR A 48 0.15 1.15 0.66
N ALA A 49 -0.25 0.52 1.76
CA ALA A 49 -0.05 -0.90 2.02
C ALA A 49 -1.33 -1.52 2.57
N MET A 50 -1.78 -2.63 1.98
CA MET A 50 -2.88 -3.43 2.51
C MET A 50 -2.32 -4.64 3.22
N VAL A 51 -2.66 -4.74 4.51
CA VAL A 51 -2.16 -5.79 5.40
C VAL A 51 -3.29 -6.66 5.91
N LEU A 52 -3.00 -7.95 6.12
CA LEU A 52 -3.95 -8.97 6.53
C LEU A 52 -3.34 -9.84 7.64
N ASP A 53 -4.15 -10.28 8.60
CA ASP A 53 -3.72 -11.21 9.64
C ASP A 53 -3.62 -12.66 9.13
N ARG A 54 -3.03 -13.54 9.95
CA ARG A 54 -2.82 -14.96 9.60
C ARG A 54 -4.13 -15.69 9.28
N LEU A 55 -5.20 -15.39 10.02
CA LEU A 55 -6.50 -16.04 9.85
C LEU A 55 -7.32 -15.44 8.71
N GLN A 56 -6.84 -14.35 8.09
CA GLN A 56 -7.55 -13.64 7.04
C GLN A 56 -8.94 -13.18 7.53
N GLN A 57 -8.96 -12.57 8.71
CA GLN A 57 -10.12 -12.05 9.42
C GLN A 57 -9.98 -10.57 9.77
N ARG A 58 -8.76 -10.02 9.73
CA ARG A 58 -8.49 -8.60 9.97
C ARG A 58 -7.68 -8.02 8.84
N GLN A 59 -8.22 -6.98 8.20
CA GLN A 59 -7.57 -6.24 7.12
C GLN A 59 -7.40 -4.78 7.51
N ALA A 60 -6.29 -4.14 7.09
CA ALA A 60 -6.12 -2.70 7.21
C ALA A 60 -5.44 -2.09 5.98
N VAL A 61 -5.73 -0.82 5.71
CA VAL A 61 -5.06 0.00 4.71
C VAL A 61 -4.23 1.06 5.44
N MET A 62 -2.92 1.02 5.21
CA MET A 62 -1.95 1.92 5.82
C MET A 62 -1.44 2.93 4.78
N LEU A 63 -1.35 4.20 5.16
CA LEU A 63 -0.57 5.22 4.45
C LEU A 63 0.79 5.39 5.11
N ILE A 64 1.84 5.26 4.30
CA ILE A 64 3.23 5.29 4.71
C ILE A 64 3.90 6.44 3.96
N PRO A 65 4.29 7.53 4.65
CA PRO A 65 5.06 8.60 4.03
C PRO A 65 6.39 8.07 3.47
N PRO A 66 6.88 8.50 2.29
CA PRO A 66 8.19 8.12 1.76
C PRO A 66 9.34 8.46 2.71
N SER A 67 9.18 9.50 3.54
CA SER A 67 10.11 9.84 4.62
C SER A 67 10.23 8.76 5.72
N SER A 68 9.42 7.69 5.67
CA SER A 68 9.54 6.48 6.51
C SER A 68 10.67 5.56 6.11
N PHE A 69 11.19 5.72 4.89
CA PHE A 69 12.32 4.99 4.37
C PHE A 69 13.54 5.91 4.45
N TYR A 70 14.56 5.52 5.20
CA TYR A 70 15.79 6.30 5.37
C TYR A 70 17.02 5.39 5.19
N ASP A 71 18.17 6.00 4.97
CA ASP A 71 19.44 5.32 4.73
C ASP A 71 20.07 4.83 6.04
N TYR A 72 21.11 4.00 5.97
CA TYR A 72 21.80 3.56 7.20
C TYR A 72 22.37 4.73 8.02
N GLU A 73 22.71 5.84 7.36
CA GLU A 73 23.24 7.07 7.96
C GLU A 73 22.17 7.85 8.78
N GLY A 74 20.88 7.54 8.61
CA GLY A 74 19.82 8.11 9.43
C GLY A 74 19.58 9.60 9.22
N LYS A 75 20.02 10.17 8.08
CA LYS A 75 19.81 11.60 7.78
C LYS A 75 18.39 11.83 7.27
N GLY A 76 17.43 11.92 8.17
CA GLY A 76 16.05 12.26 7.83
C GLY A 76 15.04 12.02 8.95
N SER A 77 14.66 13.13 9.59
CA SER A 77 13.45 13.42 10.38
C SER A 77 12.87 12.43 11.41
N CYS A 78 12.38 13.04 12.49
CA CYS A 78 11.50 12.51 13.53
C CYS A 78 10.38 11.62 12.98
N SER A 79 10.20 10.46 13.62
CA SER A 79 9.12 9.46 13.46
C SER A 79 8.03 9.82 12.44
N PRO A 80 8.10 9.30 11.20
CA PRO A 80 7.01 9.44 10.26
C PRO A 80 5.78 8.70 10.81
N HIS A 81 4.66 9.44 10.91
CA HIS A 81 3.41 8.90 11.41
C HIS A 81 2.73 8.11 10.29
N MET A 82 2.86 6.79 10.33
CA MET A 82 2.05 5.90 9.50
C MET A 82 0.59 5.99 9.96
N GLN A 83 -0.33 6.10 9.01
CA GLN A 83 -1.76 6.27 9.31
C GLN A 83 -2.55 5.05 8.83
N CYS A 84 -3.36 4.46 9.72
CA CYS A 84 -4.39 3.51 9.33
C CYS A 84 -5.61 4.31 8.84
N ILE A 85 -5.97 4.17 7.57
CA ILE A 85 -7.12 4.88 6.98
C ILE A 85 -8.34 3.99 6.82
N TYR A 86 -8.17 2.68 6.95
CA TYR A 86 -9.26 1.71 6.93
C TYR A 86 -8.84 0.48 7.73
N GLU A 87 -9.78 -0.06 8.50
CA GLU A 87 -9.61 -1.32 9.21
C GLU A 87 -10.95 -2.06 9.27
N GLU A 88 -10.89 -3.35 8.96
CA GLU A 88 -12.03 -4.26 8.98
C GLU A 88 -11.67 -5.50 9.77
N THR A 89 -12.60 -5.95 10.61
CA THR A 89 -12.53 -7.26 11.26
C THR A 89 -13.82 -8.00 10.94
N THR A 90 -13.70 -9.24 10.51
CA THR A 90 -14.84 -10.11 10.18
C THR A 90 -14.60 -11.52 10.69
N ASP A 91 -15.65 -12.15 11.18
CA ASP A 91 -15.63 -13.56 11.61
C ASP A 91 -15.73 -14.52 10.41
N LEU A 92 -15.95 -13.99 9.21
CA LEU A 92 -15.95 -14.74 7.95
C LEU A 92 -14.54 -14.73 7.34
N TRP A 93 -14.14 -15.85 6.71
CA TRP A 93 -12.86 -15.93 5.99
C TRP A 93 -12.80 -14.93 4.80
N ILE A 94 -11.78 -14.07 4.73
CA ILE A 94 -11.57 -13.04 3.69
C ILE A 94 -11.07 -13.64 2.34
N ASN A 95 -11.45 -14.87 1.98
CA ASN A 95 -11.03 -15.49 0.71
C ASN A 95 -11.71 -14.92 -0.55
N GLY A 96 -12.60 -13.93 -0.42
CA GLY A 96 -13.48 -13.47 -1.52
C GLY A 96 -13.27 -12.04 -2.02
N VAL A 97 -12.31 -11.28 -1.50
CA VAL A 97 -12.05 -9.92 -2.03
C VAL A 97 -11.30 -10.07 -3.35
N LEU A 98 -12.06 -10.06 -4.46
CA LEU A 98 -11.49 -9.95 -5.79
C LEU A 98 -10.52 -8.76 -5.83
N PRO A 99 -9.45 -8.82 -6.65
CA PRO A 99 -8.44 -7.77 -6.77
C PRO A 99 -8.91 -6.38 -7.22
N SER A 100 -10.21 -6.15 -7.28
CA SER A 100 -10.84 -5.07 -8.00
C SER A 100 -10.73 -3.75 -7.23
N GLN A 101 -9.67 -3.02 -7.59
CA GLN A 101 -9.55 -1.56 -7.60
C GLN A 101 -9.86 -0.86 -6.27
N VAL A 102 -8.77 -0.46 -5.60
CA VAL A 102 -8.80 0.55 -4.54
C VAL A 102 -8.63 1.93 -5.20
N TRP A 103 -9.54 2.85 -4.94
CA TRP A 103 -9.45 4.27 -5.28
C TRP A 103 -9.42 5.10 -4.01
N VAL A 104 -8.64 6.17 -4.00
CA VAL A 104 -8.52 7.06 -2.84
C VAL A 104 -8.93 8.48 -3.27
N ASP A 105 -9.91 9.06 -2.58
CA ASP A 105 -10.24 10.49 -2.64
C ASP A 105 -9.52 11.21 -1.51
N GLU A 106 -8.41 11.84 -1.85
CA GLU A 106 -7.51 12.55 -0.94
C GLU A 106 -8.14 13.83 -0.35
N ARG A 107 -9.11 14.47 -1.04
CA ARG A 107 -9.78 15.68 -0.53
C ARG A 107 -10.76 15.36 0.57
N ARG A 108 -11.36 14.18 0.51
CA ARG A 108 -12.38 13.73 1.47
C ARG A 108 -11.85 12.70 2.46
N GLY A 109 -10.61 12.23 2.28
CA GLY A 109 -10.05 11.14 3.07
C GLY A 109 -10.81 9.83 2.90
N LEU A 110 -11.38 9.58 1.71
CA LEU A 110 -12.21 8.42 1.45
C LEU A 110 -11.42 7.37 0.65
N VAL A 111 -11.59 6.11 1.02
CA VAL A 111 -11.10 4.96 0.25
C VAL A 111 -12.31 4.23 -0.31
N PHE A 112 -12.33 4.03 -1.62
CA PHE A 112 -13.31 3.22 -2.31
C PHE A 112 -12.63 1.92 -2.72
N PHE A 113 -13.23 0.78 -2.43
CA PHE A 113 -12.81 -0.50 -2.98
C PHE A 113 -14.05 -1.35 -3.21
N MET A 114 -14.05 -2.15 -4.27
CA MET A 114 -15.13 -3.12 -4.49
C MET A 114 -14.84 -4.37 -3.66
N ALA A 115 -15.55 -4.52 -2.54
CA ALA A 115 -15.70 -5.80 -1.87
C ALA A 115 -16.94 -6.52 -2.44
N MET A 116 -16.79 -7.80 -2.79
CA MET A 116 -17.92 -8.66 -3.14
C MET A 116 -18.72 -8.89 -1.86
N LYS A 117 -19.97 -8.43 -1.83
CA LYS A 117 -20.85 -8.51 -0.65
C LYS A 117 -21.28 -9.95 -0.33
N ASP A 118 -21.17 -10.90 -1.24
CA ASP A 118 -21.70 -12.25 -1.03
C ASP A 118 -20.85 -13.33 -1.72
N SER A 119 -20.43 -14.34 -0.96
CA SER A 119 -20.42 -15.75 -1.38
C SER A 119 -20.43 -16.62 -0.12
N PRO A 120 -21.59 -17.15 0.30
CA PRO A 120 -21.65 -18.10 1.41
C PRO A 120 -21.07 -19.44 0.95
N LEU A 121 -20.19 -20.02 1.77
CA LEU A 121 -19.82 -21.44 1.84
C LEU A 121 -19.51 -22.16 0.51
N GLU A 122 -18.22 -22.32 0.19
CA GLU A 122 -17.81 -23.52 -0.55
C GLU A 122 -17.89 -24.71 0.42
N SER A 123 -18.92 -25.54 0.24
CA SER A 123 -18.99 -26.85 0.86
C SER A 123 -17.97 -27.78 0.19
N HIS A 124 -16.95 -28.19 0.94
CA HIS A 124 -16.20 -29.42 0.64
C HIS A 124 -16.80 -30.60 1.41
#